data_AF-A0A067JUU8-F1
#
_entry.id   AF-A0A067JUU8-F1
#
_cell.length_a   1.000
_cell.length_b   1.000
_cell.length_c   1.000
_cell.angle_alpha   90.00
_cell.angle_beta   90.00
_cell.angle_gamma   90.00
#
_symmetry.space_group_name_H-M   'P 1'
#
loop_
_entity.id
_entity.type
_entity.pdbx_description
1 polymer ?
#
loop_
_entity_poly.entity_id
_entity_poly.type
_entity_poly.pdbx_seq_one_letter_code
_entity_poly.pdbx_strand_id
1 'polypeptide(L)'
;MSHHKIHNHHQQDLLPCLHCNPHSYIRMVHQLIERCLLLHLSRDQCIKVLEKHANVRPLVTLTVWRELQKENRDFFEAYSHSISSKPFPNRFIKRVPRLARMKQWK
;
A
#
# COMPACT_ATOMS: atom_id res chain seq x y z
N MET A 1 -25.26 30.46 4.76
CA MET A 1 -25.91 29.14 4.89
C MET A 1 -24.83 28.08 4.71
N SER A 2 -24.19 27.69 5.81
CA SER A 2 -23.04 26.77 5.79
C SER A 2 -23.55 25.36 5.56
N HIS A 3 -23.24 24.78 4.39
CA HIS A 3 -23.52 23.38 4.10
C HIS A 3 -22.61 22.51 4.99
N HIS A 4 -23.11 22.14 6.17
CA HIS A 4 -22.58 21.00 6.92
C HIS A 4 -22.90 19.74 6.11
N LYS A 5 -21.91 19.27 5.35
CA LYS A 5 -21.93 17.89 4.83
C LYS A 5 -21.84 16.97 6.03
N ILE A 6 -22.98 16.48 6.46
CA ILE A 6 -23.10 15.34 7.37
C ILE A 6 -22.47 14.16 6.64
N HIS A 7 -21.21 13.87 6.95
CA HIS A 7 -20.55 12.68 6.45
C HIS A 7 -21.18 11.47 7.15
N ASN A 8 -22.12 10.85 6.45
CA ASN A 8 -22.85 9.67 6.85
C ASN A 8 -21.83 8.53 7.02
N HIS A 9 -21.56 8.14 8.27
CA HIS A 9 -20.61 7.07 8.61
C HIS A 9 -21.26 5.71 8.40
N HIS A 10 -21.70 5.41 7.17
CA HIS A 10 -22.23 4.10 6.85
C HIS A 10 -21.07 3.16 6.49
N GLN A 11 -20.87 2.20 7.38
CA GLN A 11 -19.93 1.09 7.32
C GLN A 11 -19.99 0.32 5.99
N GLN A 12 -19.02 0.56 5.09
CA GLN A 12 -18.64 -0.35 4.00
C GLN A 12 -17.12 -0.24 3.72
N ASP A 13 -16.40 -1.30 4.09
CA ASP A 13 -15.12 -1.80 3.56
C ASP A 13 -13.78 -1.02 3.71
N LEU A 14 -13.03 -1.48 4.73
CA LEU A 14 -11.59 -1.82 4.77
C LEU A 14 -10.47 -0.77 4.86
N LEU A 15 -10.70 0.54 4.72
CA LEU A 15 -9.61 1.52 4.93
C LEU A 15 -9.99 2.68 5.89
N PRO A 16 -9.10 3.10 6.81
CA PRO A 16 -9.29 4.29 7.62
C PRO A 16 -9.47 5.53 6.73
N CYS A 17 -10.28 6.49 7.15
CA CYS A 17 -10.44 7.74 6.40
C CYS A 17 -9.30 8.71 6.71
N LEU A 18 -8.65 9.26 5.69
CA LEU A 18 -7.60 10.28 5.84
C LEU A 18 -8.09 11.53 6.60
N HIS A 19 -9.36 11.93 6.41
CA HIS A 19 -9.91 13.13 7.05
C HIS A 19 -10.36 12.89 8.49
N CYS A 20 -10.80 11.67 8.83
CA CYS A 20 -11.32 11.35 10.17
C CYS A 20 -10.22 10.86 11.11
N ASN A 21 -9.25 10.10 10.56
CA ASN A 21 -8.13 9.56 11.32
C ASN A 21 -6.87 9.53 10.45
N PRO A 22 -6.24 10.71 10.23
CA PRO A 22 -5.07 10.82 9.36
C PRO A 22 -3.91 9.95 9.84
N HIS A 23 -3.73 9.81 11.16
CA HIS A 23 -2.64 9.03 11.72
C HIS A 23 -2.77 7.53 11.40
N SER A 24 -3.95 6.93 11.60
CA SER A 24 -4.17 5.53 11.22
C SER A 24 -4.09 5.31 9.71
N TYR A 25 -4.51 6.28 8.90
CA TYR A 25 -4.37 6.19 7.44
C TYR A 25 -2.92 6.18 7.00
N ILE A 26 -2.11 7.13 7.51
CA ILE A 26 -0.68 7.20 7.18
C ILE A 26 0.04 5.94 7.64
N ARG A 27 -0.26 5.45 8.86
CA ARG A 27 0.29 4.18 9.36
C ARG A 27 -0.06 3.00 8.45
N MET A 28 -1.29 2.91 7.98
CA MET A 28 -1.69 1.86 7.05
C MET A 28 -0.95 1.97 5.71
N VAL A 29 -0.79 3.18 5.16
CA VAL A 29 -0.02 3.40 3.92
C VAL A 29 1.45 3.03 4.10
N HIS A 30 2.06 3.37 5.23
CA HIS A 30 3.42 2.97 5.59
C HIS A 30 3.55 1.44 5.53
N GLN A 31 2.67 0.70 6.22
CA GLN A 31 2.70 -0.77 6.27
C GLN A 31 2.51 -1.41 4.89
N LEU A 32 1.71 -0.79 4.02
CA LEU A 32 1.56 -1.22 2.64
C LEU A 32 2.84 -0.99 1.81
N ILE A 33 3.55 0.12 2.04
CA ILE A 33 4.84 0.40 1.41
C ILE A 33 5.90 -0.61 1.88
N GLU A 34 5.98 -0.92 3.17
CA GLU A 34 6.89 -1.95 3.70
C GLU A 34 6.66 -3.31 3.03
N ARG A 35 5.38 -3.71 2.85
CA ARG A 35 5.06 -4.93 2.10
C ARG A 35 5.52 -4.86 0.65
N CYS A 36 5.40 -3.71 -0.01
CA CYS A 36 5.89 -3.53 -1.38
C CYS A 36 7.42 -3.64 -1.46
N LEU A 37 8.13 -3.12 -0.45
CA LEU A 37 9.59 -3.24 -0.34
C LEU A 37 10.04 -4.69 -0.15
N LEU A 38 9.34 -5.46 0.71
CA LEU A 38 9.60 -6.89 0.88
C LEU A 38 9.35 -7.70 -0.40
N LEU A 39 8.41 -7.25 -1.25
CA LEU A 39 8.14 -7.83 -2.56
C LEU A 39 9.11 -7.32 -3.65
N HIS A 40 10.13 -6.54 -3.29
CA HIS A 40 11.11 -5.96 -4.22
C HIS A 40 10.47 -5.14 -5.35
N LEU A 41 9.35 -4.46 -5.07
CA LEU A 41 8.70 -3.59 -6.04
C LEU A 41 9.44 -2.25 -6.14
N SER A 42 9.64 -1.77 -7.37
CA SER A 42 10.08 -0.38 -7.58
C SER A 42 9.01 0.60 -7.09
N ARG A 43 9.40 1.86 -6.85
CA ARG A 43 8.48 2.93 -6.43
C ARG A 43 7.24 3.01 -7.33
N ASP A 44 7.42 2.96 -8.64
CA ASP A 44 6.31 3.13 -9.59
C ASP A 44 5.39 1.90 -9.60
N GLN A 45 5.93 0.70 -9.37
CA GLN A 45 5.12 -0.52 -9.18
C GLN A 45 4.34 -0.47 -7.86
N CYS A 46 4.99 -0.04 -6.77
CA CYS A 46 4.34 0.18 -5.48
C CYS A 46 3.14 1.14 -5.63
N ILE A 47 3.32 2.29 -6.29
CA ILE A 47 2.23 3.25 -6.55
C ILE A 47 1.06 2.59 -7.30
N LYS A 48 1.34 1.91 -8.42
CA LYS A 48 0.31 1.25 -9.24
C LYS A 48 -0.43 0.15 -8.47
N VAL A 49 0.29 -0.64 -7.68
CA VAL A 49 -0.30 -1.72 -6.88
C VAL A 49 -1.19 -1.15 -5.78
N LEU A 50 -0.74 -0.13 -5.05
CA LEU A 50 -1.52 0.46 -3.96
C LEU A 50 -2.75 1.23 -4.46
N GLU A 51 -2.64 1.92 -5.59
CA GLU A 51 -3.78 2.55 -6.26
C GLU A 51 -4.82 1.50 -6.65
N LYS A 52 -4.40 0.43 -7.35
CA LYS A 52 -5.31 -0.58 -7.88
C LYS A 52 -5.92 -1.49 -6.81
N HIS A 53 -5.14 -1.89 -5.80
CA HIS A 53 -5.53 -2.94 -4.86
C HIS A 53 -5.97 -2.42 -3.49
N ALA A 54 -5.53 -1.22 -3.09
CA ALA A 54 -5.86 -0.62 -1.81
C ALA A 54 -6.59 0.73 -1.95
N ASN A 55 -6.88 1.18 -3.18
CA ASN A 55 -7.52 2.46 -3.47
C ASN A 55 -6.81 3.66 -2.80
N VAL A 56 -5.49 3.55 -2.60
CA VAL A 56 -4.68 4.62 -2.03
C VAL A 56 -4.32 5.60 -3.15
N ARG A 57 -4.61 6.88 -2.94
CA ARG A 57 -4.26 7.94 -3.91
C ARG A 57 -2.75 7.93 -4.19
N PRO A 58 -2.29 7.91 -5.46
CA PRO A 58 -0.87 7.90 -5.82
C PRO A 58 -0.05 9.00 -5.15
N LEU A 59 -0.63 10.19 -5.02
CA LEU A 59 0.03 11.32 -4.37
C LEU A 59 0.35 11.04 -2.90
N VAL A 60 -0.51 10.33 -2.18
CA VAL A 60 -0.25 9.99 -0.77
C VAL A 60 0.88 8.97 -0.68
N THR A 61 0.85 7.91 -1.50
CA THR A 61 1.94 6.93 -1.56
C THR A 61 3.27 7.59 -1.89
N LEU A 62 3.29 8.51 -2.87
CA LEU A 62 4.50 9.24 -3.25
C LEU A 62 5.04 10.10 -2.11
N THR A 63 4.17 10.81 -1.40
CA THR A 63 4.58 11.66 -0.27
C THR A 63 5.15 10.79 0.85
N VAL A 64 4.45 9.74 1.28
CA VAL A 64 4.94 8.87 2.37
C VAL A 64 6.25 8.19 1.97
N TRP A 65 6.36 7.69 0.73
CA TRP A 65 7.60 7.11 0.23
C TRP A 65 8.78 8.09 0.27
N ARG A 66 8.56 9.35 -0.13
CA ARG A 66 9.61 10.38 -0.09
C ARG A 66 10.08 10.68 1.33
N GLU A 67 9.16 10.75 2.30
CA GLU A 67 9.54 10.95 3.70
C GLU A 67 10.30 9.74 4.25
N LEU A 68 9.87 8.51 3.97
CA LEU A 68 10.60 7.29 4.34
C LEU A 68 12.01 7.26 3.75
N GLN A 69 12.17 7.65 2.49
CA GLN A 69 13.46 7.70 1.81
C GLN A 69 14.38 8.77 2.41
N LYS A 70 13.83 9.91 2.85
CA LYS A 70 14.62 10.95 3.52
C LYS A 70 15.14 10.49 4.89
N GLU A 71 14.30 9.79 5.65
CA GLU A 71 14.63 9.27 6.98
C GLU A 71 15.57 8.06 6.93
N ASN A 72 15.51 7.23 5.87
CA ASN A 72 16.21 5.95 5.77
C ASN A 72 17.07 5.86 4.49
N ARG A 73 17.90 6.88 4.23
CA ARG A 73 18.63 7.02 2.95
C ARG A 73 19.45 5.78 2.57
N ASP A 74 20.27 5.31 3.49
CA ASP A 74 21.19 4.18 3.25
C ASP A 74 20.43 2.90 2.89
N PHE A 75 19.29 2.66 3.54
CA PHE A 75 18.40 1.54 3.22
C PHE A 75 17.86 1.64 1.80
N PHE A 76 17.34 2.81 1.39
CA PHE A 76 16.76 2.98 0.07
C PHE A 76 17.81 2.97 -1.05
N GLU A 77 19.03 3.40 -0.78
CA GLU A 77 20.16 3.27 -1.70
C GLU A 77 20.49 1.79 -1.94
N ALA A 78 20.73 1.02 -0.88
CA ALA A 78 20.98 -0.42 -0.97
C ALA A 78 19.80 -1.17 -1.62
N TYR A 79 18.56 -0.80 -1.28
CA TYR A 79 17.36 -1.36 -1.87
C TYR A 79 17.31 -1.12 -3.39
N SER A 80 17.63 0.09 -3.85
CA SER A 80 17.62 0.43 -5.27
C SER A 80 18.59 -0.44 -6.10
N HIS A 81 19.76 -0.76 -5.54
CA HIS A 81 20.72 -1.69 -6.14
C HIS A 81 20.23 -3.15 -6.12
N SER A 82 19.48 -3.54 -5.10
CA SER A 82 18.95 -4.91 -4.96
C SER A 82 17.84 -5.25 -5.96
N ILE A 83 17.05 -4.25 -6.38
CA ILE A 83 15.95 -4.45 -7.32
C ILE A 83 16.39 -4.31 -8.79
N SER A 84 17.49 -3.61 -9.08
CA SER A 84 18.04 -3.49 -10.44
C SER A 84 18.74 -4.77 -10.91
N SER A 85 19.19 -5.61 -9.97
CA SER A 85 19.91 -6.85 -10.22
C SER A 85 19.02 -8.09 -10.39
N LYS A 86 17.69 -7.96 -10.19
CA LYS A 86 16.72 -9.05 -10.40
C LYS A 86 15.67 -8.65 -11.44
N PRO A 87 15.74 -9.16 -12.69
CA PRO A 87 14.58 -9.09 -13.57
C PRO A 87 13.48 -9.99 -12.98
N PHE A 88 12.45 -9.39 -12.39
CA PHE A 88 11.34 -10.16 -11.83
C PHE A 88 10.60 -10.92 -12.94
N PRO A 89 10.37 -12.25 -12.81
CA PRO A 89 9.45 -12.95 -13.67
C PRO A 89 8.01 -12.48 -13.35
N ASN A 90 7.29 -12.13 -14.41
CA ASN A 90 6.00 -11.46 -14.48
C ASN A 90 4.79 -12.25 -13.88
N ARG A 91 4.88 -12.80 -12.66
CA ARG A 91 3.94 -13.84 -12.18
C ARG A 91 3.02 -13.46 -11.00
N PHE A 92 2.54 -12.22 -10.90
CA PHE A 92 1.54 -11.86 -9.88
C PHE A 92 0.28 -11.18 -10.42
N ILE A 93 -0.17 -11.56 -11.62
CA ILE A 93 -1.59 -11.48 -12.00
C ILE A 93 -2.08 -12.88 -12.34
N LYS A 94 -2.22 -13.74 -11.32
CA LYS A 94 -3.27 -14.76 -11.34
C LYS A 94 -4.28 -14.38 -10.26
N ARG A 95 -5.45 -13.95 -10.73
CA ARG A 95 -6.66 -13.73 -9.93
C ARG A 95 -6.85 -14.95 -9.03
N VAL A 96 -6.92 -14.75 -7.72
CA VAL A 96 -7.34 -15.80 -6.79
C VAL A 96 -8.87 -15.79 -6.75
N PRO A 97 -9.58 -16.83 -7.21
CA PRO A 97 -10.99 -16.99 -6.90
C PRO A 97 -11.12 -17.38 -5.43
N ARG A 98 -12.07 -16.77 -4.72
CA ARG A 98 -12.41 -17.17 -3.35
C ARG A 98 -12.95 -18.61 -3.34
N LEU A 99 -12.72 -19.27 -2.18
CA LEU A 99 -13.35 -20.48 -1.64
C LEU A 99 -12.79 -21.85 -2.09
N ALA A 100 -12.03 -22.49 -1.20
CA ALA A 100 -12.31 -23.86 -0.75
C ALA A 100 -11.57 -24.20 0.57
N ARG A 101 -12.29 -24.05 1.68
CA ARG A 101 -12.37 -25.00 2.81
C ARG A 101 -11.05 -25.42 3.50
N MET A 102 -10.76 -24.80 4.65
CA MET A 102 -9.93 -25.42 5.70
C MET A 102 -10.56 -26.78 6.09
N LYS A 103 -9.77 -27.85 6.00
CA LYS A 103 -10.00 -29.11 6.71
C LYS A 103 -8.76 -29.43 7.55
N GLN A 104 -8.98 -29.39 8.87
CA GLN A 104 -8.47 -30.28 9.91
C GLN A 104 -7.06 -30.82 9.76
N TRP A 105 -6.15 -30.36 10.61
CA TRP A 105 -4.95 -31.11 10.97
C TRP A 105 -5.18 -31.69 12.37
N LYS A 106 -4.90 -32.99 12.48
CA LYS A 106 -5.10 -33.88 13.62
C LYS A 106 -4.23 -33.50 14.81
#